data_AF-A0A0B6YES5-F1
#
_entry.id   AF-A0A0B6YES5-F1
#
_cell.length_a   1.000
_cell.length_b   1.000
_cell.length_c   1.000
_cell.angle_alpha   90.00
_cell.angle_beta   90.00
_cell.angle_gamma   90.00
#
_symmetry.space_group_name_H-M   'P 1'
#
loop_
_entity.id
_entity.type
_entity.pdbx_description
1 polymer ?
#
loop_
_entity_poly.entity_id
_entity_poly.type
_entity_poly.pdbx_seq_one_letter_code
_entity_poly.pdbx_strand_id
1 'polypeptide(L)' 'SPEFSQKVYVFEVEEGQPGGTLAGILEASDTDLGINKEIFYFLQNSSNEMFYLEASGMLRTKTSLDREVN' A
#
# COMPACT_ATOMS: atom_id res chain seq x y z
N SER A 1 -19.35 -2.67 4.41
CA SER A 1 -18.42 -1.89 3.58
C SER A 1 -17.02 -2.09 4.12
N PRO A 2 -15.97 -2.05 3.26
CA PRO A 2 -14.61 -2.31 3.72
C PRO A 2 -14.10 -1.17 4.59
N GLU A 3 -13.51 -1.52 5.74
CA GLU A 3 -12.88 -0.60 6.67
C GLU A 3 -11.43 -0.99 6.91
N PHE A 4 -10.52 -0.02 6.84
CA PHE A 4 -9.12 -0.23 7.19
C PHE A 4 -8.95 -0.47 8.70
N SER A 5 -8.03 -1.37 9.07
CA SER A 5 -7.68 -1.66 10.46
C SER A 5 -7.13 -0.43 11.21
N GLN A 6 -6.50 0.51 10.48
CA GLN A 6 -5.97 1.76 11.04
C GLN A 6 -6.38 2.96 10.19
N LYS A 7 -6.62 4.10 10.85
CA LYS A 7 -6.89 5.38 10.18
C LYS A 7 -5.64 5.98 9.52
N VAL A 8 -4.47 5.70 10.08
CA VAL A 8 -3.18 6.18 9.60
C VAL A 8 -2.18 5.03 9.66
N TYR A 9 -1.52 4.78 8.55
CA TYR A 9 -0.39 3.84 8.45
C TYR A 9 0.89 4.66 8.28
N VAL A 10 1.93 4.31 9.04
CA VAL A 10 3.26 4.90 8.92
C VAL A 10 4.23 3.77 8.64
N PHE A 11 5.01 3.90 7.58
CA PHE A 11 5.98 2.93 7.15
C PHE A 11 7.34 3.60 6.95
N GLU A 12 8.41 2.86 7.23
CA GLU A 12 9.77 3.27 6.96
C GLU A 12 10.36 2.32 5.92
N VAL A 13 11.01 2.89 4.92
CA VAL A 13 11.62 2.13 3.81
C VAL A 13 13.05 2.60 3.67
N GLU A 14 13.97 1.64 3.58
CA GLU A 14 15.36 1.94 3.32
C GLU A 14 15.54 2.40 1.86
N GLU A 15 16.19 3.54 1.69
CA GLU A 15 16.52 4.11 0.37
C GLU A 15 17.60 3.26 -0.34
N GLY A 16 17.69 3.39 -1.67
CA GLY A 16 18.67 2.63 -2.47
C GLY A 16 18.32 1.15 -2.70
N GLN A 17 17.24 0.64 -2.10
CA GLN A 17 16.76 -0.73 -2.35
C GLN A 17 16.11 -0.86 -3.73
N PRO A 18 16.19 -2.03 -4.39
CA PRO A 18 15.60 -2.21 -5.72
C PRO A 18 14.07 -2.03 -5.70
N GLY A 19 13.50 -1.73 -6.88
CA GLY A 19 12.05 -1.76 -7.08
C GLY A 19 11.45 -3.12 -6.69
N GLY A 20 10.23 -3.09 -6.15
CA GLY A 20 9.55 -4.25 -5.57
C GLY A 20 9.80 -4.44 -4.07
N THR A 21 10.59 -3.56 -3.44
CA THR A 21 10.84 -3.60 -1.99
C THR A 21 9.54 -3.39 -1.24
N LEU A 22 9.30 -4.21 -0.21
CA LEU A 22 8.13 -4.12 0.65
C LEU A 22 8.23 -2.88 1.54
N ALA A 23 7.31 -1.95 1.37
CA ALA A 23 7.20 -0.78 2.22
C ALA A 23 6.34 -1.08 3.46
N GLY A 24 5.26 -1.84 3.29
CA GLY A 24 4.35 -2.17 4.38
C GLY A 24 3.16 -3.01 3.93
N ILE A 25 2.28 -3.33 4.87
CA ILE A 25 1.07 -4.10 4.63
C ILE A 25 -0.12 -3.31 5.17
N LEU A 26 -1.12 -3.10 4.33
CA LEU A 26 -2.40 -2.53 4.71
C LEU A 26 -3.40 -3.65 4.92
N GLU A 27 -4.21 -3.53 5.96
CA GLU A 27 -5.30 -4.45 6.25
C GLU A 27 -6.62 -3.70 6.24
N ALA A 28 -7.60 -4.29 5.57
CA ALA A 28 -8.99 -3.87 5.63
C ALA A 28 -9.89 -5.10 5.77
N SER A 29 -11.04 -4.90 6.40
CA SER A 29 -12.05 -5.94 6.61
C SER A 29 -13.43 -5.41 6.24
N ASP A 30 -14.24 -6.25 5.60
CA ASP A 30 -15.65 -5.95 5.35
C ASP A 30 -16.53 -6.85 6.23
N THR A 31 -17.22 -6.22 7.18
CA THR A 31 -18.09 -6.89 8.15
C THR A 31 -19.47 -7.24 7.57
N ASP A 32 -19.76 -6.87 6.32
CA ASP A 32 -21.04 -7.18 5.70
C ASP A 32 -21.22 -8.71 5.57
N LEU A 33 -22.45 -9.18 5.77
CA LEU A 33 -22.82 -10.60 5.77
C LEU A 33 -22.97 -11.18 4.34
N GLY A 34 -22.59 -10.43 3.31
CA GLY A 34 -22.72 -10.80 1.90
C GLY A 34 -21.58 -11.68 1.37
N ILE A 35 -21.84 -12.37 0.25
CA ILE A 35 -20.93 -13.34 -0.39
C ILE A 35 -19.78 -12.66 -1.16
N ASN A 36 -19.84 -11.35 -1.39
CA ASN A 36 -18.81 -10.61 -2.13
C ASN A 36 -17.90 -9.81 -1.18
N LYS A 37 -16.96 -10.50 -0.52
CA LYS A 37 -15.96 -9.89 0.39
C LYS A 37 -14.64 -9.57 -0.33
N GLU A 38 -14.68 -9.27 -1.62
CA GLU A 38 -13.47 -8.88 -2.35
C GLU A 38 -13.13 -7.43 -2.02
N ILE A 39 -11.94 -7.24 -1.45
CA ILE A 39 -11.40 -5.93 -1.10
C ILE A 39 -10.42 -5.53 -2.19
N PHE A 40 -10.66 -4.37 -2.80
CA PHE A 40 -9.77 -3.77 -3.78
C PHE A 40 -9.07 -2.57 -3.16
N TYR A 41 -7.75 -2.59 -3.20
CA TYR A 41 -6.93 -1.49 -2.72
C TYR A 41 -6.47 -0.61 -3.88
N PHE A 42 -6.42 0.70 -3.67
CA PHE A 42 -5.87 1.64 -4.63
C PHE A 42 -5.16 2.80 -3.90
N LEU A 43 -4.15 3.38 -4.54
CA LEU A 43 -3.47 4.57 -4.07
C LEU A 43 -4.10 5.80 -4.71
N GLN A 44 -4.41 6.81 -3.90
CA GLN A 44 -4.90 8.10 -4.37
C GLN A 44 -3.72 9.08 -4.53
N ASN A 45 -3.71 9.87 -5.60
CA ASN A 45 -2.71 10.91 -5.93
C ASN A 45 -1.34 10.40 -6.45
N SER A 46 -0.33 11.29 -6.42
CA SER A 46 1.04 11.13 -6.93
C SER A 46 1.83 9.98 -6.28
N SER A 47 1.36 9.41 -5.18
CA SER A 47 1.97 8.22 -4.56
C SER A 47 1.99 7.00 -5.50
N ASN A 48 1.15 6.98 -6.55
CA ASN A 48 1.20 5.94 -7.59
C ASN A 48 2.44 6.07 -8.51
N GLU A 49 3.26 7.11 -8.42
CA GLU A 49 4.49 7.20 -9.22
C GLU A 49 5.62 6.36 -8.60
N MET A 50 5.71 6.36 -7.27
CA MET A 50 6.78 5.69 -6.53
C MET A 50 6.36 4.35 -5.91
N PHE A 51 5.06 4.15 -5.68
CA PHE A 51 4.54 2.96 -5.01
C PHE A 51 3.44 2.28 -5.80
N TYR A 52 3.27 0.99 -5.59
CA TYR A 52 2.11 0.22 -6.03
C TYR A 52 1.59 -0.64 -4.89
N LEU A 53 0.30 -0.95 -4.95
CA LEU A 53 -0.40 -1.71 -3.93
C LEU A 53 -0.95 -2.99 -4.56
N GLU A 54 -0.61 -4.13 -3.97
CA GLU A 54 -1.11 -5.44 -4.41
C GLU A 54 -2.51 -5.72 -3.85
N ALA A 55 -3.24 -6.67 -4.47
CA ALA A 55 -4.53 -7.12 -3.96
C ALA A 55 -4.46 -7.74 -2.56
N SER A 56 -3.27 -8.21 -2.16
CA SER A 56 -2.96 -8.70 -0.82
C SER A 56 -2.87 -7.60 0.26
N GLY A 57 -2.92 -6.32 -0.14
CA GLY A 57 -2.65 -5.19 0.75
C GLY A 57 -1.16 -4.85 0.90
N MET A 58 -0.26 -5.53 0.19
CA MET A 58 1.18 -5.23 0.25
C MET A 58 1.53 -3.98 -0.56
N LEU A 59 2.03 -2.96 0.13
CA LEU A 59 2.55 -1.73 -0.48
C LEU A 59 4.01 -1.92 -0.83
N ARG A 60 4.38 -1.72 -2.10
CA ARG A 60 5.74 -1.90 -2.60
C ARG A 60 6.23 -0.71 -3.40
N THR A 61 7.55 -0.55 -3.45
CA THR A 61 8.19 0.48 -4.28
C THR A 61 8.16 0.07 -5.76
N LYS A 62 7.94 1.01 -6.68
CA LYS A 62 8.06 0.78 -8.13
C LYS A 62 9.50 0.81 -8.61
N THR A 63 10.33 1.60 -7.94
CA THR A 63 11.74 1.84 -8.24
C THR A 63 12.53 2.00 -6.94
N SER A 64 13.85 2.15 -7.05
CA SER A 64 14.66 2.58 -5.93
C SER A 64 14.26 3.98 -5.49
N LEU A 65 14.04 4.16 -4.20
CA LEU A 65 13.73 5.45 -3.59
C LEU A 65 15.03 6.17 -3.25
N ASP A 66 14.99 7.49 -3.38
CA ASP A 66 16.05 8.41 -3.00
C ASP A 66 15.39 9.72 -2.56
N ARG A 67 15.50 10.05 -1.27
CA ARG A 67 14.85 11.23 -0.69
C ARG A 67 15.60 12.51 -1.02
N GLU A 68 16.87 12.42 -1.35
CA GLU A 68 17.75 13.57 -1.57
C GLU A 68 17.66 14.12 -3.00
N VAL A 69 17.05 13.38 -3.94
CA VAL A 69 16.96 13.73 -5.36
C VAL A 69 15.55 14.20 -5.74
N ASN A 70 15.03 15.18 -4.99
CA ASN A 70 13.74 15.81 -5.24
C ASN A 70 13.89 17.27 -5.69
#